data_AF-A0A1S8T7U0-F1
#
_entry.id   AF-A0A1S8T7U0-F1
#
_cell.length_a   1.000
_cell.length_b   1.000
_cell.length_c   1.000
_cell.angle_alpha   90.00
_cell.angle_beta   90.00
_cell.angle_gamma   90.00
#
_symmetry.space_group_name_H-M   'P 1'
#
loop_
_entity.id
_entity.type
_entity.pdbx_description
1 polymer ?
#
loop_
_entity_poly.entity_id
_entity_poly.type
_entity_poly.pdbx_seq_one_letter_code
_entity_poly.pdbx_strand_id
1 'polypeptide(L)' 'MNNKKPSSSFENLVDTPSSEPSDSDIEKLKNLYLPNSKADNSPSEKSIEDANDLDHPKPPSPNSLT' A
#
# COMPACT_ATOMS: atom_id res chain seq x y z
N MET A 1 58.74 -11.08 13.09
CA MET A 1 57.60 -11.96 13.42
C MET A 1 56.30 -11.17 13.36
N ASN A 2 55.51 -11.50 12.36
CA ASN A 2 54.06 -11.39 12.12
C ASN A 2 53.19 -10.52 13.07
N ASN A 3 52.75 -9.36 12.57
CA ASN A 3 51.57 -8.64 13.10
C ASN A 3 50.33 -9.05 12.31
N LYS A 4 49.67 -10.16 12.70
CA LYS A 4 48.38 -10.56 12.14
C LYS A 4 47.27 -9.97 13.01
N LYS A 5 46.70 -8.83 12.61
CA LYS A 5 45.40 -8.39 13.14
C LYS A 5 44.30 -9.10 12.34
N PRO A 6 43.40 -9.87 12.97
CA PRO A 6 42.19 -10.30 12.29
C PRO A 6 41.32 -9.06 12.07
N SER A 7 41.13 -8.69 10.81
CA SER A 7 40.10 -7.77 10.34
C SER A 7 38.73 -8.42 10.58
N SER A 8 38.22 -8.33 11.81
CA SER A 8 36.83 -8.65 12.13
C SER A 8 35.94 -7.56 11.53
N SER A 9 35.48 -7.80 10.30
CA SER A 9 34.76 -6.79 9.51
C SER A 9 33.24 -6.97 9.49
N PHE A 10 32.65 -7.93 10.21
CA PHE A 10 31.20 -8.20 10.09
C PHE A 10 30.45 -8.60 11.37
N GLU A 11 31.12 -8.75 12.53
CA GLU A 11 30.47 -9.21 13.78
C GLU A 11 29.63 -8.13 14.50
N ASN A 12 29.64 -6.89 14.02
CA ASN A 12 28.85 -5.78 14.58
C ASN A 12 27.76 -5.29 13.63
N LEU A 13 27.18 -6.19 12.84
CA LEU A 13 25.83 -5.96 12.33
C LEU A 13 24.89 -6.17 13.51
N VAL A 14 24.79 -5.14 14.34
CA VAL A 14 23.78 -5.03 15.39
C VAL A 14 22.46 -5.36 14.71
N ASP A 15 21.75 -6.38 15.21
CA ASP A 15 20.36 -6.63 14.86
C ASP A 15 19.63 -5.30 15.04
N THR A 16 19.46 -4.56 13.96
CA THR A 16 18.62 -3.38 13.97
C THR A 16 17.27 -3.91 14.40
N PRO A 17 16.67 -3.42 15.50
CA PRO A 17 15.34 -3.85 15.84
C PRO A 17 14.52 -3.60 14.58
N SER A 18 14.02 -4.68 13.98
CA SER A 18 13.05 -4.62 12.88
C SER A 18 11.76 -4.11 13.49
N SER A 19 11.77 -2.87 13.96
CA SER A 19 10.60 -2.19 14.45
C SER A 19 9.87 -1.75 13.21
N GLU A 20 8.85 -2.50 12.86
CA GLU A 20 7.92 -2.08 11.83
C GLU A 20 7.33 -0.72 12.22
N PRO A 21 7.10 0.16 11.24
CA PRO A 21 6.42 1.42 11.50
C PRO A 21 5.04 1.13 12.08
N SER A 22 4.65 1.91 13.08
CA SER A 22 3.28 1.83 13.60
C SER A 22 2.30 2.39 12.56
N ASP A 23 1.01 2.04 12.69
CA ASP A 23 -0.05 2.62 11.85
C ASP A 23 -0.02 4.15 11.85
N SER A 24 0.29 4.77 12.99
CA SER A 24 0.42 6.22 13.11
C SER A 24 1.55 6.78 12.24
N ASP A 25 2.67 6.07 12.14
CA ASP A 25 3.82 6.49 11.35
C ASP A 25 3.52 6.39 9.85
N ILE A 26 2.79 5.34 9.46
CA ILE A 26 2.29 5.17 8.10
C ILE A 26 1.34 6.32 7.73
N GLU A 27 0.41 6.69 8.62
CA GLU A 27 -0.53 7.80 8.37
C GLU A 27 0.18 9.16 8.27
N LYS A 28 1.21 9.42 9.09
CA LYS A 28 2.03 10.64 8.95
C LYS A 28 2.75 10.68 7.59
N LEU A 29 3.30 9.55 7.14
CA LEU A 29 3.97 9.47 5.84
C LEU A 29 2.99 9.68 4.68
N LYS A 30 1.80 9.07 4.73
CA LYS A 30 0.74 9.29 3.75
C LYS A 30 0.35 10.77 3.70
N ASN A 31 0.15 11.41 4.84
CA ASN A 31 -0.22 12.83 4.90
C ASN A 31 0.87 13.77 4.36
N LEU A 32 2.14 13.45 4.60
CA LEU A 32 3.26 14.30 4.16
C LEU A 32 3.51 14.21 2.66
N TYR A 33 3.49 12.99 2.10
CA TYR A 33 3.89 12.74 0.71
C TYR A 33 2.71 12.54 -0.24
N LEU A 34 1.56 12.13 0.28
CA LEU A 34 0.33 11.93 -0.49
C LEU A 34 -0.85 12.67 0.18
N PRO A 35 -0.78 14.00 0.39
CA PRO A 35 -1.82 14.76 1.09
C PRO A 35 -3.19 14.69 0.40
N ASN A 36 -3.20 14.42 -0.91
CA ASN A 36 -4.42 14.22 -1.71
C ASN A 36 -4.66 12.74 -2.04
N SER A 37 -4.06 11.81 -1.29
CA SER A 37 -4.21 10.38 -1.52
C SER A 37 -5.68 10.01 -1.54
N LYS A 38 -6.08 9.30 -2.58
CA LYS A 38 -7.38 8.67 -2.71
C LYS A 38 -7.32 7.23 -2.24
N ALA A 39 -6.49 6.94 -1.23
CA ALA A 39 -6.26 5.57 -0.74
C ALA A 39 -7.57 4.88 -0.34
N ASP A 40 -8.52 5.63 0.21
CA ASP A 40 -9.85 5.11 0.60
C ASP A 40 -10.91 5.30 -0.49
N ASN A 41 -10.54 5.78 -1.69
CA ASN A 41 -11.47 5.92 -2.79
C ASN A 41 -11.78 4.55 -3.37
N SER A 42 -12.95 4.04 -3.02
CA SER A 42 -13.55 2.84 -3.57
C SER A 42 -14.65 3.28 -4.56
N PRO A 43 -14.32 3.57 -5.83
CA PRO A 43 -15.32 3.97 -6.81
C PRO A 43 -16.33 2.84 -7.02
N SER A 44 -17.60 3.19 -7.19
CA SER A 44 -18.65 2.22 -7.53
C SER A 44 -18.44 1.66 -8.94
N GLU A 45 -18.98 0.48 -9.20
CA GLU A 45 -18.99 -0.14 -10.54
C GLU A 45 -19.50 0.85 -11.59
N LYS A 46 -20.64 1.50 -11.31
CA LYS A 46 -21.20 2.57 -12.14
C LYS A 46 -20.18 3.69 -12.44
N SER A 47 -19.45 4.15 -11.42
CA SER A 47 -18.47 5.23 -11.59
C SER A 47 -17.27 4.80 -12.44
N ILE A 48 -16.89 3.52 -12.39
CA ILE A 48 -15.80 2.97 -13.21
C ILE A 48 -16.27 2.86 -14.65
N GLU A 49 -17.48 2.36 -14.89
CA GLU A 49 -18.07 2.23 -16.22
C GLU A 49 -18.27 3.60 -16.89
N ASP A 50 -18.82 4.58 -16.16
CA ASP A 50 -18.96 5.97 -16.63
C ASP A 50 -17.60 6.56 -17.06
N ALA A 51 -16.54 6.31 -16.28
CA ALA A 51 -15.20 6.83 -16.59
C ALA A 51 -14.53 6.15 -17.79
N ASN A 52 -15.03 4.99 -18.21
CA ASN A 52 -14.54 4.24 -19.35
C ASN A 52 -15.49 4.31 -20.56
N ASP A 53 -16.48 5.21 -20.52
CA ASP A 53 -17.52 5.33 -21.54
C ASP A 53 -18.21 3.98 -21.86
N LEU A 54 -18.39 3.14 -20.84
CA LEU A 54 -19.07 1.84 -20.95
C LEU A 54 -20.57 2.00 -20.71
N ASP A 55 -21.38 1.26 -21.48
CA ASP A 55 -22.83 1.22 -21.30
C ASP A 55 -23.22 0.53 -19.98
N HIS A 56 -24.26 1.04 -19.33
CA HIS A 56 -24.87 0.47 -18.12
C HIS A 56 -26.04 -0.44 -18.50
N PRO A 57 -25.86 -1.75 -18.73
CA PRO A 57 -26.99 -2.63 -18.86
C PRO A 57 -27.76 -2.63 -17.54
N LYS A 58 -28.98 -2.10 -17.55
CA LYS A 58 -29.85 -2.14 -16.38
C LYS A 58 -29.97 -3.60 -15.92
N PRO A 59 -29.62 -3.94 -14.67
CA PRO A 59 -29.74 -5.30 -14.21
C PRO A 59 -31.21 -5.75 -14.35
N PRO A 60 -31.46 -7.00 -14.76
CA PRO A 60 -32.82 -7.50 -14.90
C PRO A 60 -33.56 -7.30 -13.58
N SER A 61 -34.81 -6.83 -13.67
CA SER A 61 -35.64 -6.69 -12.48
C SER A 61 -35.77 -8.05 -11.80
N PRO A 62 -35.73 -8.14 -10.47
CA PRO A 62 -35.91 -9.41 -9.76
C PRO A 62 -37.26 -10.10 -10.07
N ASN A 63 -38.22 -9.35 -10.62
CA ASN A 63 -39.52 -9.86 -11.05
C ASN A 63 -39.57 -10.27 -12.54
N SER A 64 -38.46 -10.21 -13.27
CA SER A 64 -38.41 -10.56 -14.71
C SER A 64 -38.15 -12.06 -14.95
N LEU A 65 -38.05 -12.87 -13.90
CA LEU A 65 -37.77 -14.32 -13.98
C LEU A 65 -39.03 -15.20 -13.73
N THR A 66 -40.24 -14.63 -13.80
CA THR A 66 -41.50 -15.39 -13.68
C THR A 66 -42.05 -15.81 -15.02
#